data_AF-A0A3N9VTG6-F1
#
_entry.id   AF-A0A3N9VTG6-F1
#
_cell.length_a   1.000
_cell.length_b   1.000
_cell.length_c   1.000
_cell.angle_alpha   90.00
_cell.angle_beta   90.00
_cell.angle_gamma   90.00
#
_symmetry.space_group_name_H-M   'P 1'
#
loop_
_entity.id
_entity.type
_entity.pdbx_description
1 polymer ?
#
loop_
_entity_poly.entity_id
_entity_poly.type
_entity_poly.pdbx_seq_one_letter_code
_entity_poly.pdbx_strand_id
1 'polypeptide(L)'
;MFDKSNTLCGWMNEKSGEKIITRDGQSELFPDSFSGIQIVDPKIFKYFPNKDVFSLVELYLSTAGKEKIIGYAHNEDEWIDLGKIENLSEAERVLDKIRNTYPV
;
A
#
# COMPACT_ATOMS: atom_id res chain seq x y z
N MET A 1 1.97 -0.17 8.10
CA MET A 1 2.96 0.09 9.16
C MET A 1 4.23 -0.67 8.81
N PHE A 2 5.33 0.04 8.58
CA PHE A 2 6.59 -0.50 8.11
C PHE A 2 7.71 -0.27 9.13
N ASP A 3 8.70 -1.16 9.17
CA ASP A 3 9.94 -0.92 9.92
C ASP A 3 10.91 0.00 9.14
N LYS A 4 12.08 0.30 9.73
CA LYS A 4 13.13 1.12 9.10
C LYS A 4 13.73 0.52 7.82
N SER A 5 13.50 -0.77 7.58
CA SER A 5 13.93 -1.47 6.37
C SER A 5 12.79 -1.60 5.36
N ASN A 6 11.71 -0.82 5.52
CA ASN A 6 10.48 -0.87 4.73
C ASN A 6 9.82 -2.26 4.71
N THR A 7 9.96 -3.07 5.76
CA THR A 7 9.25 -4.34 5.87
C THR A 7 7.88 -4.12 6.48
N LEU A 8 6.83 -4.69 5.90
CA LEU A 8 5.48 -4.64 6.47
C LEU A 8 5.44 -5.39 7.80
N CYS A 9 5.11 -4.66 8.87
CA CYS A 9 5.06 -5.17 10.24
C CYS A 9 3.66 -5.03 10.87
N GLY A 10 2.72 -4.40 10.16
CA GLY A 10 1.37 -4.26 10.65
C GLY A 10 0.53 -3.26 9.87
N TRP A 11 -0.65 -3.01 10.41
CA TRP A 11 -1.63 -2.08 9.89
C TRP A 11 -2.28 -1.31 11.04
N MET A 12 -2.78 -0.11 10.74
CA MET A 12 -3.47 0.72 11.70
C MET A 12 -4.61 1.46 11.01
N ASN A 13 -5.75 1.55 11.67
CA ASN A 13 -6.83 2.45 11.31
C ASN A 13 -6.61 3.78 12.03
N GLU A 14 -6.33 4.84 11.28
CA GLU A 14 -6.07 6.17 11.87
C GLU A 14 -7.32 6.78 12.54
N LYS A 15 -8.52 6.41 12.11
CA LYS A 15 -9.77 6.96 12.66
C LYS A 15 -10.17 6.29 13.97
N SER A 16 -10.05 4.96 14.05
CA SER A 16 -10.43 4.20 15.25
C SER A 16 -9.28 3.94 16.22
N GLY A 17 -8.03 4.07 15.77
CA GLY A 17 -6.84 3.68 16.53
C GLY A 17 -6.60 2.18 16.59
N GLU A 18 -7.41 1.36 15.91
CA GLU A 18 -7.22 -0.08 15.83
C GLU A 18 -5.88 -0.40 15.16
N LYS A 19 -5.14 -1.36 15.72
CA LYS A 19 -3.80 -1.72 15.24
C LYS A 19 -3.62 -3.23 15.25
N ILE A 20 -3.06 -3.73 14.15
CA ILE A 20 -2.64 -5.13 13.99
C ILE A 20 -1.13 -5.13 13.80
N ILE A 21 -0.41 -5.86 14.65
CA ILE A 21 1.04 -6.06 14.52
C ILE A 21 1.30 -7.53 14.16
N THR A 22 2.10 -7.74 13.13
CA THR A 22 2.39 -9.07 12.57
C THR A 22 3.80 -9.54 12.88
N ARG A 23 4.66 -8.66 13.41
CA ARG A 23 6.06 -8.91 13.76
C ARG A 23 6.40 -8.23 15.08
N ASP A 24 6.88 -9.00 16.05
CA ASP A 24 7.33 -8.47 17.34
C ASP A 24 8.72 -7.82 17.25
N GLY A 25 9.07 -7.05 18.28
CA GLY A 25 10.43 -6.53 18.48
C GLY A 25 10.81 -5.29 17.65
N GLN A 26 9.86 -4.67 16.95
CA GLN A 26 10.11 -3.41 16.23
C GLN A 26 9.97 -2.22 17.19
N SER A 27 11.04 -1.43 17.33
CA SER A 27 11.05 -0.26 18.21
C SER A 27 10.22 0.90 17.69
N GLU A 28 10.10 1.01 16.37
CA GLU A 28 9.43 2.12 15.69
C GLU A 28 8.81 1.62 14.39
N LEU A 29 7.59 2.09 14.10
CA LEU A 29 6.83 1.71 12.92
C LEU A 29 6.24 2.93 12.23
N PHE A 30 6.40 3.00 10.92
CA PHE A 30 5.99 4.13 10.10
C PHE A 30 4.68 3.81 9.35
N PRO A 31 3.66 4.66 9.42
CA PRO A 31 2.46 4.51 8.60
C PRO A 31 2.77 4.91 7.16
N ASP A 32 2.38 4.05 6.22
CA ASP A 32 2.40 4.35 4.78
C ASP A 32 1.14 3.79 4.14
N SER A 33 0.71 4.44 3.05
CA SER A 33 -0.47 4.07 2.27
C SER A 33 -0.10 3.21 1.07
N PHE A 34 -0.97 2.28 0.70
CA PHE A 34 -0.79 1.44 -0.48
C PHE A 34 -1.25 2.19 -1.74
N SER A 35 -0.35 2.40 -2.70
CA SER A 35 -0.63 3.13 -3.96
C SER A 35 -1.40 2.32 -5.01
N GLY A 36 -1.72 1.04 -4.73
CA GLY A 36 -2.35 0.14 -5.69
C GLY A 36 -1.39 -0.54 -6.67
N ILE A 37 -0.10 -0.17 -6.66
CA ILE A 37 0.94 -0.74 -7.52
C ILE A 37 1.75 -1.75 -6.71
N GLN A 38 1.98 -2.94 -7.28
CA GLN A 38 2.69 -4.01 -6.60
C GLN A 38 3.39 -4.95 -7.58
N ILE A 39 4.44 -5.59 -7.08
CA ILE A 39 5.08 -6.75 -7.70
C ILE A 39 4.88 -7.90 -6.73
N VAL A 40 4.37 -9.04 -7.23
CA VAL A 40 4.09 -10.21 -6.39
C VAL A 40 4.80 -11.44 -6.93
N ASP A 41 5.41 -12.20 -6.02
CA ASP A 41 5.84 -13.56 -6.31
C ASP A 41 4.60 -14.48 -6.33
N PRO A 42 4.41 -15.34 -7.35
CA PRO A 42 3.29 -16.29 -7.41
C PRO A 42 3.14 -17.19 -6.17
N LYS A 43 4.19 -17.38 -5.36
CA LYS A 43 4.12 -18.05 -4.06
C LYS A 43 3.06 -17.44 -3.14
N ILE A 44 2.69 -16.17 -3.32
CA ILE A 44 1.66 -15.49 -2.51
C ILE A 44 0.31 -16.21 -2.55
N PHE A 45 -0.03 -16.90 -3.64
CA PHE A 45 -1.29 -17.65 -3.77
C PHE A 45 -1.42 -18.79 -2.76
N LYS A 46 -0.29 -19.31 -2.22
CA LYS A 46 -0.30 -20.31 -1.15
C LYS A 46 -0.78 -19.77 0.20
N TYR A 47 -0.82 -18.44 0.35
CA TYR A 47 -1.26 -17.75 1.56
C TYR A 47 -2.69 -17.22 1.44
N PHE A 48 -3.40 -17.52 0.34
CA PHE A 48 -4.81 -17.18 0.23
C PHE A 48 -5.58 -17.78 1.41
N PRO A 49 -6.42 -16.98 2.10
CA PRO A 49 -7.26 -17.51 3.15
C PRO A 49 -8.27 -18.51 2.56
N ASN A 50 -8.74 -19.44 3.37
CA ASN A 50 -9.79 -20.38 2.98
C ASN A 50 -11.16 -19.68 2.94
N LYS A 51 -11.33 -18.74 2.02
CA LYS A 51 -12.51 -17.89 1.82
C LYS A 51 -12.64 -17.55 0.34
N ASP A 52 -13.87 -17.47 -0.17
CA ASP A 52 -14.13 -17.07 -1.56
C ASP A 52 -13.88 -15.57 -1.79
N VAL A 53 -14.13 -14.75 -0.77
CA VAL A 53 -13.94 -13.29 -0.82
C VAL A 53 -13.14 -12.85 0.40
N PHE A 54 -12.04 -12.15 0.17
CA PHE A 54 -11.18 -11.58 1.20
C PHE A 54 -10.52 -10.30 0.70
N SER A 55 -10.02 -9.47 1.62
CA SER A 55 -9.31 -8.24 1.28
C SER A 55 -7.81 -8.48 1.12
N LEU A 56 -7.14 -7.65 0.32
CA LEU A 56 -5.67 -7.65 0.24
C LEU A 56 -5.01 -7.35 1.59
N VAL A 57 -5.65 -6.51 2.42
CA VAL A 57 -5.16 -6.21 3.78
C VAL A 57 -5.08 -7.48 4.62
N GLU A 58 -6.13 -8.31 4.59
CA GLU A 58 -6.14 -9.60 5.30
C GLU A 58 -5.04 -10.54 4.78
N LEU A 59 -4.88 -10.66 3.46
CA LEU A 59 -3.84 -11.47 2.84
C LEU A 59 -2.44 -11.00 3.25
N TYR A 60 -2.14 -9.71 3.13
CA TYR A 60 -0.81 -9.21 3.45
C TYR A 60 -0.51 -9.31 4.93
N LEU A 61 -1.46 -9.02 5.82
CA LEU A 61 -1.20 -9.12 7.26
C LEU A 61 -0.95 -10.57 7.71
N SER A 62 -1.74 -11.52 7.20
CA SER A 62 -1.54 -12.95 7.52
C SER A 62 -0.25 -13.52 6.90
N THR A 63 0.21 -12.94 5.80
CA THR A 63 1.47 -13.30 5.13
C THR A 63 2.68 -12.62 5.77
N ALA A 64 2.54 -11.38 6.24
CA ALA A 64 3.63 -10.57 6.79
C ALA A 64 4.26 -11.18 8.04
N GLY A 65 3.53 -11.99 8.80
CA GLY A 65 4.09 -12.75 9.92
C GLY A 65 4.93 -13.98 9.52
N LYS A 66 4.87 -14.40 8.24
CA LYS A 66 5.48 -15.64 7.73
C LYS A 66 6.56 -15.37 6.67
N GLU A 67 6.33 -14.37 5.84
CA GLU A 67 7.18 -14.02 4.69
C GLU A 67 7.46 -12.52 4.70
N LYS A 68 8.56 -12.13 4.06
CA LYS A 68 8.97 -10.73 3.96
C LYS A 68 8.16 -10.02 2.86
N ILE A 69 7.44 -8.97 3.23
CA ILE A 69 6.74 -8.06 2.31
C ILE A 69 7.41 -6.69 2.44
N ILE A 70 7.86 -6.13 1.32
CA ILE A 70 8.63 -4.88 1.30
C ILE A 70 7.83 -3.76 0.66
N GLY A 71 7.81 -2.62 1.33
CA GLY A 71 7.31 -1.35 0.82
C GLY A 71 8.35 -0.69 -0.08
N TYR A 72 7.87 -0.10 -1.17
CA TYR A 72 8.65 0.80 -2.01
C TYR A 72 7.99 2.18 -1.96
N ALA A 73 8.79 3.21 -1.66
CA ALA A 73 8.30 4.58 -1.56
C ALA A 73 8.03 5.15 -2.96
N HIS A 74 6.77 5.12 -3.38
CA HIS A 74 6.30 5.64 -4.66
C HIS A 74 5.96 7.14 -4.54
N ASN A 75 7.00 7.95 -4.29
CA ASN A 75 6.87 9.38 -3.99
C ASN A 75 7.44 10.29 -5.09
N GLU A 76 8.06 9.71 -6.13
CA GLU A 76 8.73 10.47 -7.20
C GLU A 76 7.81 10.72 -8.41
N ASP A 77 6.60 10.16 -8.38
CA ASP A 77 5.64 10.22 -9.48
C ASP A 77 4.36 10.95 -9.05
N GLU A 78 3.68 11.55 -10.03
CA GLU A 78 2.35 12.10 -9.84
C GLU A 78 1.35 10.94 -9.68
N TRP A 79 0.69 10.85 -8.53
CA TRP A 79 -0.26 9.78 -8.21
C TRP A 79 -1.59 10.35 -7.68
N ILE A 80 -2.70 9.91 -8.27
CA ILE A 80 -4.05 10.31 -7.86
C ILE A 80 -4.97 9.08 -7.89
N ASP A 81 -5.71 8.85 -6.80
CA ASP A 81 -6.82 7.90 -6.77
C ASP A 81 -8.05 8.50 -7.46
N LEU A 82 -8.50 7.89 -8.57
CA LEU A 82 -9.67 8.33 -9.34
C LEU A 82 -10.98 7.64 -8.95
N GLY A 83 -11.07 7.04 -7.76
CA GLY A 83 -12.28 6.37 -7.27
C GLY A 83 -13.46 7.30 -6.93
N LYS A 84 -13.28 8.62 -6.98
CA LYS A 84 -14.29 9.63 -6.66
C LYS A 84 -14.38 10.68 -7.76
N ILE A 85 -15.59 11.15 -8.07
CA ILE A 85 -15.83 12.14 -9.13
C ILE A 85 -15.09 13.44 -8.82
N GLU A 86 -15.01 13.83 -7.55
CA GLU A 86 -14.34 15.05 -7.12
C GLU A 86 -12.84 15.06 -7.46
N ASN A 87 -12.22 13.88 -7.64
CA ASN A 87 -10.81 13.75 -7.96
C ASN A 87 -10.51 13.93 -9.46
N LEU A 88 -11.52 13.89 -10.33
CA LEU A 88 -11.34 14.05 -11.78
C LEU A 88 -10.80 15.44 -12.14
N SER A 89 -11.36 16.49 -11.53
CA SER A 89 -10.93 17.86 -11.80
C SER A 89 -9.48 18.11 -11.41
N GLU A 90 -8.96 17.42 -10.39
CA GLU A 90 -7.55 17.52 -10.00
C GLU A 90 -6.66 16.72 -10.95
N ALA A 91 -7.12 15.54 -11.38
CA ALA A 91 -6.41 14.71 -12.34
C ALA A 91 -6.22 15.40 -13.69
N GLU A 92 -7.22 16.16 -14.16
CA GLU A 92 -7.11 16.98 -15.37
C GLU A 92 -5.99 18.04 -15.25
N ARG A 93 -5.91 18.73 -14.11
CA ARG A 93 -4.84 19.72 -13.87
C ARG A 93 -3.45 19.08 -13.87
N VAL A 94 -3.32 17.93 -13.21
CA VAL A 94 -2.05 17.18 -13.19
C VAL A 94 -1.68 16.70 -14.59
N LEU A 95 -2.64 16.21 -15.37
CA LEU A 95 -2.41 15.79 -16.75
C LEU A 95 -1.93 16.96 -17.63
N ASP A 96 -2.53 18.13 -17.50
CA ASP A 96 -2.11 19.32 -18.25
C ASP A 96 -0.69 19.76 -17.85
N LYS A 97 -0.36 19.73 -16.56
CA LYS A 97 0.99 19.99 -16.06
C LYS A 97 2.02 19.02 -16.67
N ILE A 98 1.71 17.71 -16.70
CA ILE A 98 2.57 16.68 -17.29
C ILE A 98 2.81 16.96 -18.77
N ARG A 99 1.74 17.22 -19.54
CA ARG A 99 1.82 17.52 -20.99
C ARG A 99 2.67 18.75 -21.30
N ASN A 100 2.58 19.78 -20.47
CA ASN A 100 3.38 20.99 -20.64
C ASN A 100 4.85 20.80 -20.23
N THR A 101 5.12 19.91 -19.28
CA THR A 101 6.48 19.61 -18.80
C THR A 101 7.24 18.72 -19.76
N TYR A 102 6.55 17.75 -20.37
CA TYR A 102 7.11 16.79 -21.31
C TYR A 102 6.38 16.87 -22.66
N PRO A 103 6.66 17.92 -23.47
CA PRO A 103 6.08 18.02 -24.81
C PRO A 103 6.60 16.90 -25.71
N VAL A 104 5.68 16.26 -26.44
CA VAL A 104 5.96 15.19 -27.41
C VAL A 104 6.42 15.78 -28.74
#